data_AF-A0A969C4T2-F1
#
_entry.id   AF-A0A969C4T2-F1
#
_cell.length_a   1.000
_cell.length_b   1.000
_cell.length_c   1.000
_cell.angle_alpha   90.00
_cell.angle_beta   90.00
_cell.angle_gamma   90.00
#
_symmetry.space_group_name_H-M   'P 1'
#
loop_
_entity.id
_entity.type
_entity.pdbx_description
1 polymer ?
#
loop_
_entity_poly.entity_id
_entity_poly.type
_entity_poly.pdbx_seq_one_letter_code
_entity_poly.pdbx_strand_id
1 'polypeptide(L)'
;MNYENLLINYTGYRQAVQVLLVVVQNQKESDDVRREAAFALGTFGDKSVIPVLQANLNAKDYYLGEICKESLAKLIKILDK
;
A
#
# COMPACT_ATOMS: atom_id res chain seq x y z
N MET A 1 -20.85 15.03 -15.52
CA MET A 1 -19.48 14.62 -15.92
C MET A 1 -19.22 13.28 -15.22
N ASN A 2 -19.27 12.16 -15.95
CA ASN A 2 -19.14 10.83 -15.35
C ASN A 2 -17.68 10.55 -15.04
N TYR A 3 -17.32 10.54 -13.74
CA TYR A 3 -15.97 10.27 -13.25
C TYR A 3 -15.49 8.84 -13.55
N GLU A 4 -16.38 7.94 -13.98
CA GLU A 4 -16.06 6.55 -14.33
C GLU A 4 -15.02 6.44 -15.45
N ASN A 5 -14.98 7.39 -16.39
CA ASN A 5 -13.99 7.41 -17.47
C ASN A 5 -12.61 7.96 -17.06
N LEU A 6 -12.47 8.55 -15.86
CA LEU A 6 -11.17 9.02 -15.38
C LEU A 6 -10.31 7.86 -14.87
N LEU A 7 -10.93 6.82 -14.30
CA LEU A 7 -10.24 5.68 -13.70
C LEU A 7 -9.56 4.75 -14.72
N ILE A 8 -10.07 4.71 -15.97
CA ILE A 8 -9.47 3.95 -17.08
C ILE A 8 -8.14 4.59 -17.53
N ASN A 9 -7.92 5.90 -17.29
CA ASN A 9 -6.70 6.62 -17.65
C ASN A 9 -5.62 6.63 -16.54
N TYR A 10 -5.87 6.02 -15.38
CA TYR A 10 -4.90 5.90 -14.27
C TYR A 10 -4.11 4.58 -14.29
N THR A 11 -3.72 4.11 -15.48
CA THR A 11 -2.89 2.90 -15.65
C THR A 11 -1.61 2.97 -14.83
N GLY A 12 -0.93 4.13 -14.80
CA GLY A 12 0.29 4.32 -14.02
C GLY A 12 0.09 4.16 -12.51
N TYR A 13 -1.05 4.62 -11.97
CA TYR A 13 -1.36 4.48 -10.55
C TYR A 13 -1.63 3.02 -10.17
N ARG A 14 -2.45 2.32 -10.96
CA ARG A 14 -2.71 0.89 -10.75
C ARG A 14 -1.41 0.07 -10.87
N GLN A 15 -0.56 0.39 -11.84
CA GLN A 15 0.75 -0.26 -12.00
C GLN A 15 1.66 -0.01 -10.79
N ALA A 16 1.73 1.22 -10.29
CA ALA A 16 2.51 1.54 -9.10
C ALA A 16 2.04 0.74 -7.89
N VAL A 17 0.73 0.66 -7.65
CA VAL A 17 0.17 -0.18 -6.58
C VAL A 17 0.61 -1.64 -6.73
N GLN A 18 0.49 -2.22 -7.93
CA GLN A 18 0.91 -3.61 -8.18
C GLN A 18 2.40 -3.84 -7.92
N VAL A 19 3.26 -2.93 -8.38
CA VAL A 19 4.71 -3.01 -8.14
C VAL A 19 5.02 -2.95 -6.65
N LEU A 20 4.42 -2.02 -5.92
CA LEU A 20 4.68 -1.87 -4.49
C LEU A 20 4.16 -3.05 -3.67
N LEU A 21 3.05 -3.68 -4.07
CA LEU A 21 2.58 -4.92 -3.43
C LEU A 21 3.63 -6.03 -3.55
N VAL A 22 4.25 -6.17 -4.73
CA VAL A 22 5.35 -7.13 -4.94
C VAL A 22 6.56 -6.78 -4.05
N VAL A 23 6.93 -5.50 -3.98
CA VAL A 23 8.08 -5.05 -3.18
C VAL A 23 7.91 -5.33 -1.69
N VAL A 24 6.74 -5.03 -1.11
CA VAL A 24 6.48 -5.27 0.33
C VAL A 24 6.63 -6.75 0.71
N GLN A 25 6.29 -7.66 -0.21
CA GLN A 25 6.31 -9.09 0.02
C GLN A 25 7.65 -9.75 -0.34
N ASN A 26 8.51 -9.06 -1.09
CA ASN A 26 9.76 -9.61 -1.58
C ASN A 26 10.84 -9.62 -0.49
N GLN A 27 11.08 -10.80 0.09
CA GLN A 27 12.11 -11.00 1.13
C GLN A 27 13.56 -10.79 0.63
N LYS A 28 13.77 -10.60 -0.68
CA LYS A 28 15.07 -10.24 -1.25
C LYS A 28 15.33 -8.73 -1.23
N GLU A 29 14.29 -7.91 -1.03
CA GLU A 29 14.46 -6.46 -0.87
C GLU A 29 15.00 -6.13 0.53
N SER A 30 15.66 -4.99 0.65
CA SER A 30 16.08 -4.49 1.96
C SER A 30 14.85 -4.13 2.81
N ASP A 31 15.00 -4.21 4.14
CA ASP A 31 13.96 -3.81 5.08
C ASP A 31 13.45 -2.38 4.80
N ASP A 32 14.36 -1.45 4.54
CA ASP A 32 14.02 -0.06 4.23
C ASP A 32 13.18 0.07 2.96
N VAL A 33 13.49 -0.67 1.90
CA VAL A 33 12.70 -0.67 0.66
C VAL A 33 11.30 -1.21 0.89
N ARG A 34 11.14 -2.28 1.67
CA ARG A 34 9.81 -2.83 1.98
C ARG A 34 8.99 -1.87 2.84
N ARG A 35 9.62 -1.21 3.81
CA ARG A 35 9.01 -0.19 4.69
C ARG A 35 8.46 0.98 3.87
N GLU A 36 9.29 1.55 2.99
CA GLU A 36 8.87 2.66 2.12
C GLU A 36 7.75 2.24 1.17
N ALA A 37 7.79 1.02 0.65
CA ALA A 37 6.71 0.51 -0.18
C ALA A 37 5.39 0.36 0.61
N ALA A 38 5.44 -0.12 1.85
CA ALA A 38 4.26 -0.21 2.71
C ALA A 38 3.68 1.18 3.03
N PHE A 39 4.55 2.15 3.35
CA PHE A 39 4.15 3.54 3.57
C PHE A 39 3.44 4.14 2.34
N ALA A 40 4.04 3.96 1.15
CA ALA A 40 3.47 4.46 -0.09
C ALA A 40 2.09 3.86 -0.38
N LEU A 41 1.90 2.55 -0.17
CA LEU A 41 0.59 1.90 -0.31
C LEU A 41 -0.48 2.51 0.60
N GLY A 42 -0.14 2.92 1.82
CA GLY A 42 -1.09 3.60 2.74
C GLY A 42 -1.52 5.00 2.28
N THR A 43 -0.80 5.61 1.34
CA THR A 43 -1.17 6.91 0.75
C THR A 43 -2.09 6.76 -0.47
N PHE A 44 -2.04 5.59 -1.09
CA PHE A 44 -2.88 5.23 -2.22
C PHE A 44 -4.20 4.73 -1.65
N GLY A 45 -5.28 5.50 -1.78
CA GLY A 45 -6.64 5.16 -1.29
C GLY A 45 -7.28 3.95 -2.00
N ASP A 46 -6.48 2.95 -2.34
CA ASP A 46 -6.87 1.72 -3.00
C ASP A 46 -7.09 0.62 -1.94
N LYS A 47 -8.35 0.20 -1.77
CA LYS A 47 -8.72 -0.84 -0.81
C LYS A 47 -8.05 -2.20 -1.08
N SER A 48 -7.58 -2.44 -2.30
CA SER A 48 -6.94 -3.72 -2.66
C SER A 48 -5.62 -3.98 -1.91
N VAL A 49 -5.02 -2.95 -1.31
CA VAL A 49 -3.74 -3.06 -0.58
C VAL A 49 -3.90 -3.56 0.86
N ILE A 50 -5.13 -3.51 1.40
CA ILE A 50 -5.44 -3.85 2.80
C ILE A 50 -4.92 -5.24 3.20
N PRO A 51 -5.16 -6.32 2.42
CA PRO A 51 -4.73 -7.66 2.83
C PRO A 51 -3.20 -7.76 2.99
N VAL A 52 -2.43 -7.08 2.12
CA VAL A 52 -0.97 -7.11 2.17
C VAL A 52 -0.44 -6.35 3.38
N LEU A 53 -1.01 -5.18 3.69
CA LEU A 53 -0.63 -4.44 4.89
C LEU A 53 -0.99 -5.21 6.17
N GLN A 54 -2.16 -5.85 6.22
CA GLN A 54 -2.56 -6.69 7.37
C GLN A 54 -1.64 -7.89 7.57
N ALA A 55 -1.25 -8.57 6.49
CA ALA A 55 -0.35 -9.72 6.55
C ALA A 55 1.03 -9.37 7.13
N ASN A 56 1.45 -8.10 7.06
CA ASN A 56 2.74 -7.62 7.50
C ASN A 56 2.73 -6.92 8.87
N LEU A 57 1.59 -6.86 9.57
CA LEU A 57 1.50 -6.23 10.90
C LEU A 57 2.42 -6.86 11.94
N ASN A 58 2.68 -8.16 11.82
CA ASN A 58 3.59 -8.92 12.70
C ASN A 58 4.82 -9.39 11.94
N ALA A 59 5.28 -8.62 10.94
CA ALA A 59 6.50 -8.93 10.22
C ALA A 59 7.70 -9.03 11.18
N LYS A 60 8.68 -9.87 10.83
CA LYS A 60 9.94 -10.00 11.59
C LYS A 60 10.63 -8.65 11.79
N ASP A 61 10.54 -7.81 10.76
CA ASP A 61 10.93 -6.42 10.84
C ASP A 61 9.85 -5.61 11.58
N TYR A 62 10.16 -5.24 12.83
CA TYR A 62 9.28 -4.46 13.70
C TYR A 62 8.78 -3.16 13.05
N TYR A 63 9.67 -2.44 12.36
CA TYR A 63 9.32 -1.16 11.74
C TYR A 63 8.37 -1.33 10.57
N LEU A 64 8.48 -2.43 9.81
CA LEU A 64 7.51 -2.73 8.77
C LEU A 64 6.11 -2.95 9.36
N GLY A 65 6.01 -3.65 10.49
CA GLY A 65 4.73 -3.86 11.19
C GLY A 65 4.08 -2.54 11.61
N GLU A 66 4.85 -1.64 12.24
CA GLU A 66 4.36 -0.32 12.64
C GLU A 66 3.94 0.53 11.44
N ILE A 67 4.74 0.54 10.36
CA ILE A 67 4.39 1.28 9.14
C ILE A 67 3.13 0.71 8.49
N CYS A 68 2.95 -0.61 8.45
CA CYS A 68 1.73 -1.23 7.94
C CYS A 68 0.50 -0.82 8.75
N LYS A 69 0.63 -0.73 10.08
CA LYS A 69 -0.45 -0.28 10.98
C LYS A 69 -0.82 1.18 10.72
N GLU A 70 0.17 2.07 10.62
CA GLU A 70 -0.06 3.49 10.30
C GLU A 70 -0.68 3.65 8.91
N SER A 71 -0.18 2.89 7.94
CA SER A 71 -0.66 2.90 6.56
C SER A 71 -2.12 2.48 6.46
N LEU A 72 -2.55 1.46 7.21
CA LEU A 72 -3.95 1.06 7.31
C LEU A 72 -4.83 2.16 7.93
N ALA A 73 -4.37 2.79 9.02
CA ALA A 73 -5.11 3.88 9.66
C ALA A 73 -5.29 5.07 8.70
N LYS A 74 -4.25 5.41 7.94
CA LYS A 74 -4.29 6.47 6.94
C LYS A 74 -5.24 6.12 5.79
N LEU A 75 -5.17 4.89 5.30
CA LEU A 75 -6.04 4.39 4.25
C LEU A 75 -7.52 4.50 4.65
N ILE A 76 -7.89 4.05 5.85
CA ILE A 76 -9.26 4.15 6.37
C ILE A 76 -9.72 5.61 6.39
N LYS A 77 -8.88 6.52 6.90
CA LYS A 77 -9.19 7.95 6.91
C LYS A 77 -9.35 8.57 5.52
N ILE A 78 -8.69 8.03 4.50
CA ILE A 78 -8.86 8.47 3.11
C ILE A 78 -10.18 7.93 2.54
N LEU A 79 -10.53 6.69 2.86
CA LEU A 79 -11.71 6.00 2.34
C LEU A 79 -13.03 6.46 2.98
N ASP A 80 -12.97 7.01 4.19
CA ASP A 80 -14.12 7.55 4.93
C ASP A 80 -14.45 9.01 4.55
N LYS A 81 -13.65 9.64 3.68
CA LYS A 81 -13.87 10.99 3.16
C LYS A 81 -14.53 10.96 1.79
#